data_AF-A0A7S3J419-F1
#
_entry.id   AF-A0A7S3J419-F1
#
_cell.length_a   1.000
_cell.length_b   1.000
_cell.length_c   1.000
_cell.angle_alpha   90.00
_cell.angle_beta   90.00
_cell.angle_gamma   90.00
#
_symmetry.space_group_name_H-M   'P 1'
#
loop_
_entity.id
_entity.type
_entity.pdbx_description
1 polymer ?
#
loop_
_entity_poly.entity_id
_entity_poly.type
_entity_poly.pdbx_seq_one_letter_code
_entity_poly.pdbx_strand_id
1 'polypeptide(L)'
;YDWNERALLLNPLDILELLDWVFEYLSILKKFGIQDDSLDNGYLALCGAYKRKIHMQIYPMITNVLIRERDAKIEEADSGELYTHSPNDIFKIFNEVFEVLSKKPMK
;
A
#
# COMPACT_ATOMS: atom_id res chain seq x y z
N TYR A 1 -12.53 -19.39 -12.07
CA TYR A 1 -12.73 -18.59 -10.85
C TYR A 1 -12.25 -17.18 -11.15
N ASP A 2 -13.10 -16.16 -10.99
CA ASP A 2 -12.69 -14.78 -11.24
C ASP A 2 -12.11 -14.16 -9.96
N TRP A 3 -10.79 -14.12 -9.88
CA TRP A 3 -10.07 -13.51 -8.78
C TRP A 3 -10.21 -11.99 -8.77
N ASN A 4 -10.36 -11.35 -9.93
CA ASN A 4 -10.42 -9.90 -10.02
C ASN A 4 -11.70 -9.37 -9.39
N GLU A 5 -12.85 -9.99 -9.70
CA GLU A 5 -14.14 -9.60 -9.11
C GLU A 5 -14.15 -9.83 -7.60
N ARG A 6 -13.66 -10.99 -7.15
CA ARG A 6 -13.65 -11.34 -5.72
C ARG A 6 -12.71 -10.47 -4.90
N ALA A 7 -11.51 -10.18 -5.42
CA ALA A 7 -10.53 -9.34 -4.73
C ALA A 7 -11.03 -7.90 -4.51
N LEU A 8 -11.91 -7.40 -5.39
CA LEU A 8 -12.50 -6.07 -5.22
C LEU A 8 -13.50 -5.98 -4.05
N LEU A 9 -14.13 -7.09 -3.67
CA LEU A 9 -15.11 -7.14 -2.57
C LEU A 9 -14.45 -7.14 -1.19
N LEU A 10 -13.19 -7.56 -1.11
CA LEU A 10 -12.45 -7.66 0.14
C LEU A 10 -12.02 -6.29 0.67
N ASN A 11 -11.94 -6.14 1.98
CA ASN A 11 -11.33 -4.96 2.57
C ASN A 11 -9.79 -5.06 2.50
N PRO A 12 -9.04 -3.95 2.65
CA PRO A 12 -7.57 -3.98 2.54
C PRO A 12 -6.87 -4.94 3.51
N LEU A 13 -7.39 -5.12 4.73
CA LEU A 13 -6.82 -6.02 5.73
C LEU A 13 -7.02 -7.48 5.31
N ASP A 14 -8.23 -7.87 4.90
CA ASP A 14 -8.52 -9.22 4.40
C ASP A 14 -7.61 -9.59 3.22
N ILE A 15 -7.32 -8.61 2.35
CA ILE A 15 -6.43 -8.82 1.20
C ILE A 15 -5.00 -9.09 1.67
N LEU A 16 -4.51 -8.41 2.70
CA LEU A 16 -3.17 -8.65 3.24
C LEU A 16 -3.05 -10.03 3.87
N GLU A 17 -4.01 -10.41 4.72
CA GLU A 17 -4.02 -11.74 5.35
C GLU A 17 -4.04 -12.86 4.31
N LEU A 18 -4.81 -12.69 3.24
CA LEU A 18 -4.83 -13.65 2.12
C LEU A 18 -3.53 -13.63 1.33
N LEU A 19 -2.90 -12.48 1.10
CA LEU A 19 -1.61 -12.40 0.41
C LEU A 19 -0.52 -13.15 1.17
N ASP A 20 -0.48 -13.02 2.51
CA ASP A 20 0.45 -13.76 3.36
C ASP A 20 0.23 -15.26 3.24
N TRP A 21 -1.03 -15.72 3.37
CA TRP A 21 -1.36 -17.13 3.22
C TRP A 21 -1.01 -17.68 1.83
N VAL A 22 -1.35 -16.95 0.75
CA VAL A 22 -1.06 -17.36 -0.63
C VAL A 22 0.46 -17.47 -0.84
N PHE A 23 1.23 -16.50 -0.34
CA PHE A 23 2.68 -16.50 -0.44
C PHE A 23 3.31 -17.70 0.28
N GLU A 24 2.86 -18.00 1.50
CA GLU A 24 3.33 -19.15 2.27
C GLU A 24 2.99 -20.47 1.56
N TYR A 25 1.75 -20.60 1.08
CA TYR A 25 1.29 -21.81 0.41
C TYR A 25 2.04 -22.05 -0.91
N LEU A 26 2.18 -21.04 -1.77
CA LEU A 26 2.96 -21.14 -3.01
C LEU A 26 4.43 -21.48 -2.73
N SER A 27 5.00 -20.92 -1.66
CA SER A 27 6.37 -21.25 -1.22
C SER A 27 6.51 -22.71 -0.78
N ILE A 28 5.47 -23.29 -0.17
CA ILE A 28 5.45 -24.72 0.19
C ILE A 28 5.33 -25.57 -1.08
N LEU A 29 4.39 -25.28 -1.98
CA LEU A 29 4.20 -26.03 -3.22
C LEU A 29 5.48 -26.07 -4.08
N LYS A 30 6.17 -24.94 -4.16
CA LYS A 30 7.44 -24.83 -4.89
C LYS A 30 8.52 -25.78 -4.37
N LYS A 31 8.55 -26.08 -3.06
CA LYS A 31 9.48 -27.08 -2.48
C LYS A 31 9.24 -28.49 -3.00
N PHE A 32 8.01 -28.77 -3.44
CA PHE A 32 7.61 -30.05 -4.04
C PHE A 32 7.62 -30.02 -5.56
N GLY A 33 8.06 -28.91 -6.18
CA GLY A 33 8.02 -28.75 -7.64
C GLY A 33 6.61 -28.59 -8.22
N ILE A 34 5.63 -28.24 -7.39
CA ILE A 34 4.24 -28.04 -7.79
C ILE A 34 4.05 -26.55 -8.12
N GLN A 35 3.39 -26.28 -9.24
CA GLN A 35 2.99 -24.95 -9.68
C GLN A 35 1.45 -24.86 -9.66
N ASP A 36 0.93 -23.76 -9.12
CA ASP A 36 -0.52 -23.48 -9.06
C ASP A 36 -0.79 -22.14 -9.75
N ASP A 37 -0.92 -22.19 -11.08
CA ASP A 37 -1.14 -21.01 -11.91
C ASP A 37 -2.42 -20.25 -11.54
N SER A 38 -3.45 -20.95 -11.06
CA SER A 38 -4.69 -20.32 -10.64
C SER A 38 -4.45 -19.45 -9.42
N LEU A 39 -3.67 -19.94 -8.46
CA LEU A 39 -3.34 -19.21 -7.25
C LEU A 39 -2.32 -18.10 -7.49
N ASP A 40 -1.35 -18.29 -8.38
CA ASP A 40 -0.43 -17.22 -8.84
C ASP A 40 -1.21 -16.05 -9.46
N ASN A 41 -2.21 -16.34 -10.30
CA ASN A 41 -3.11 -15.32 -10.84
C ASN A 41 -3.94 -14.63 -9.73
N GLY A 42 -4.37 -15.40 -8.73
CA GLY A 42 -5.04 -14.86 -7.54
C GLY A 42 -4.16 -13.90 -6.74
N TYR A 43 -2.89 -14.25 -6.54
CA TYR A 43 -1.90 -13.39 -5.87
C TYR A 43 -1.76 -12.03 -6.57
N LEU A 44 -1.62 -12.05 -7.90
CA LEU A 44 -1.52 -10.82 -8.70
C LEU A 44 -2.80 -9.97 -8.61
N ALA A 45 -3.98 -10.61 -8.66
CA ALA A 45 -5.26 -9.93 -8.52
C ALA A 45 -5.42 -9.27 -7.14
N LEU A 46 -5.05 -9.97 -6.07
CA LEU A 46 -5.05 -9.45 -4.69
C LEU A 46 -4.08 -8.27 -4.53
N CYS A 47 -2.86 -8.37 -5.06
CA CYS A 47 -1.88 -7.26 -5.07
C CYS A 47 -2.46 -6.02 -5.78
N GLY A 48 -3.08 -6.21 -6.94
CA GLY A 48 -3.71 -5.14 -7.71
C GLY A 48 -4.89 -4.50 -6.97
N ALA A 49 -5.74 -5.31 -6.33
CA ALA A 49 -6.86 -4.83 -5.53
C ALA A 49 -6.39 -4.03 -4.31
N TYR A 50 -5.39 -4.52 -3.58
CA TYR A 50 -4.79 -3.82 -2.45
C TYR A 50 -4.23 -2.46 -2.87
N LYS A 51 -3.37 -2.44 -3.90
CA LYS A 51 -2.76 -1.21 -4.42
C LYS A 51 -3.80 -0.15 -4.78
N ARG A 52 -4.88 -0.54 -5.47
CA ARG A 52 -5.96 0.38 -5.84
C ARG A 52 -6.67 0.93 -4.62
N LYS A 53 -7.01 0.09 -3.65
CA LYS A 53 -7.72 0.51 -2.43
C LYS A 53 -6.88 1.47 -1.59
N ILE A 54 -5.61 1.14 -1.35
CA ILE A 54 -4.69 2.04 -0.63
C ILE A 54 -4.49 3.34 -1.38
N HIS A 55 -4.28 3.29 -2.71
CA HIS A 55 -4.16 4.49 -3.53
C HIS A 55 -5.41 5.39 -3.39
N MET A 56 -6.61 4.81 -3.46
CA MET A 56 -7.86 5.58 -3.28
C MET A 56 -8.00 6.19 -1.87
N GLN A 57 -7.44 5.55 -0.84
CA GLN A 57 -7.44 6.08 0.53
C GLN A 57 -6.48 7.27 0.69
N ILE A 58 -5.26 7.18 0.15
CA ILE A 58 -4.24 8.24 0.31
C ILE A 58 -4.36 9.38 -0.71
N TYR A 59 -4.93 9.12 -1.89
CA TYR A 59 -4.98 10.09 -2.98
C TYR A 59 -5.65 11.41 -2.58
N PRO A 60 -6.79 11.42 -1.86
CA PRO A 60 -7.38 12.66 -1.35
C PRO A 60 -6.46 13.41 -0.37
N MET A 61 -5.72 12.68 0.49
CA MET A 61 -4.81 13.27 1.47
C MET A 61 -3.65 13.98 0.76
N ILE A 62 -3.03 13.31 -0.21
CA ILE A 62 -1.96 13.87 -1.05
C ILE A 62 -2.47 15.08 -1.83
N THR A 63 -3.65 14.97 -2.45
CA THR A 63 -4.26 16.07 -3.21
C THR A 63 -4.46 17.30 -2.33
N ASN A 64 -4.94 17.12 -1.09
CA ASN A 64 -5.12 18.22 -0.15
C ASN A 64 -3.79 18.91 0.22
N VAL A 65 -2.71 18.15 0.37
CA VAL A 65 -1.37 18.72 0.60
C VAL A 65 -0.92 19.54 -0.60
N LEU A 66 -1.06 19.01 -1.82
CA LEU A 66 -0.70 19.71 -3.05
C LEU A 66 -1.52 20.99 -3.29
N ILE A 67 -2.81 21.00 -2.92
CA ILE A 67 -3.64 22.21 -2.98
C ILE A 67 -3.12 23.28 -2.03
N ARG A 68 -2.74 22.90 -0.79
CA ARG A 68 -2.16 23.84 0.19
C ARG A 68 -0.80 24.35 -0.24
N GLU A 69 0.01 23.49 -0.89
CA GLU A 69 1.33 23.84 -1.38
C GLU A 69 1.30 24.99 -2.39
N ARG A 70 0.27 25.04 -3.25
CA ARG A 70 0.11 26.12 -4.22
C ARG A 70 0.15 27.51 -3.57
N ASP A 71 -0.44 27.64 -2.38
CA ASP A 71 -0.58 28.89 -1.67
C ASP A 71 0.38 28.99 -0.46
N ALA A 72 1.32 28.05 -0.32
CA ALA A 72 2.23 27.97 0.80
C ALA A 72 3.31 29.06 0.75
N LYS A 73 3.69 29.57 1.92
CA LYS A 73 4.87 30.43 2.04
C LYS A 73 6.12 29.57 2.07
N ILE A 74 7.13 30.00 1.31
CA ILE A 74 8.46 29.39 1.34
C ILE A 74 9.18 29.89 2.60
N GLU A 75 9.70 28.95 3.37
CA GLU A 75 10.52 29.21 4.57
C GLU A 75 12.00 28.93 4.26
N GLU A 76 12.90 29.60 4.96
CA GLU A 76 14.35 29.38 4.86
C GLU A 76 14.85 28.77 6.17
N ALA A 77 15.54 27.64 6.07
CA ALA A 77 16.19 26.99 7.20
C ALA A 77 17.49 27.71 7.57
N ASP A 78 18.00 27.48 8.79
CA ASP A 78 19.29 28.00 9.24
C ASP A 78 20.47 27.56 8.34
N SER A 79 20.30 26.47 7.56
CA SER A 79 21.24 25.98 6.56
C SER A 79 21.25 26.80 5.26
N GLY A 80 20.33 27.76 5.09
CA GLY A 80 20.09 28.51 3.85
C GLY A 80 19.25 27.75 2.82
N GLU A 81 18.71 26.58 3.18
CA GLU A 81 17.84 25.79 2.31
C GLU A 81 16.40 26.31 2.37
N LEU A 82 15.77 26.46 1.21
CA LEU A 82 14.37 26.84 1.10
C LEU A 82 13.47 25.61 1.12
N TYR A 83 12.42 25.64 1.93
CA TYR A 83 11.49 24.53 2.03
C TYR A 83 10.04 24.98 2.21
N THR A 84 9.16 24.03 1.94
CA THR A 84 7.75 24.05 2.32
C THR A 84 7.47 22.80 3.15
N HIS A 85 6.37 22.79 3.93
CA HIS A 85 6.04 21.63 4.77
C HIS A 85 5.46 20.44 3.98
N SER A 86 5.08 20.66 2.71
CA SER A 86 4.34 19.68 1.90
C SER A 86 5.10 18.38 1.60
N PRO A 87 6.41 18.38 1.27
CA PRO A 87 7.15 17.13 1.11
C PRO A 87 7.11 16.28 2.38
N ASN A 88 7.31 16.88 3.56
CA ASN A 88 7.27 16.17 4.83
C ASN A 88 5.88 15.61 5.13
N ASP A 89 4.82 16.35 4.83
CA ASP A 89 3.45 15.87 5.04
C ASP A 89 3.07 14.74 4.08
N ILE A 90 3.55 14.78 2.83
CA ILE A 90 3.40 13.66 1.89
C ILE A 90 4.15 12.42 2.42
N PHE A 91 5.37 12.57 2.91
CA PHE A 91 6.13 11.46 3.51
C PHE A 91 5.42 10.87 4.72
N LYS A 92 4.81 11.68 5.59
CA LYS A 92 4.00 11.18 6.72
C LYS A 92 2.82 10.33 6.25
N ILE A 93 2.06 10.81 5.25
CA ILE A 93 0.93 10.05 4.68
C ILE A 93 1.39 8.67 4.18
N PHE A 94 2.51 8.61 3.46
CA PHE A 94 3.06 7.33 3.01
C PHE A 94 3.51 6.45 4.19
N ASN A 95 4.21 7.01 5.17
CA ASN A 95 4.71 6.26 6.32
C ASN A 95 3.58 5.68 7.19
N GLU A 96 2.49 6.41 7.41
CA GLU A 96 1.34 5.90 8.17
C GLU A 96 0.74 4.63 7.54
N VAL A 97 0.69 4.56 6.20
CA VAL A 97 0.27 3.36 5.49
C VAL A 97 1.26 2.21 5.70
N PHE A 98 2.56 2.48 5.65
CA PHE A 98 3.59 1.47 5.89
C PHE A 98 3.62 0.98 7.34
N GLU A 99 3.31 1.82 8.32
CA GLU A 99 3.24 1.40 9.73
C GLU A 99 2.13 0.38 9.98
N VAL A 100 0.98 0.53 9.30
CA VAL A 100 -0.10 -0.47 9.36
C VAL A 100 0.39 -1.84 8.85
N LEU A 101 1.23 -1.84 7.82
CA LEU A 101 1.85 -3.06 7.27
C LEU A 101 2.94 -3.64 8.17
N SER A 102 3.61 -2.80 8.95
CA SER A 102 4.83 -3.16 9.71
C SER A 102 4.54 -3.56 11.16
N LYS A 103 3.35 -3.23 11.68
CA LYS A 103 2.93 -3.65 13.02
C LYS A 103 2.71 -5.17 13.03
N LYS A 104 3.75 -5.91 13.45
CA LYS A 104 3.62 -7.31 13.85
C LYS A 104 2.41 -7.44 14.79
N PRO A 105 1.53 -8.44 14.59
CA PRO A 105 0.52 -8.75 15.58
C PRO A 105 1.23 -9.03 16.92
N MET A 106 0.84 -8.30 17.97
CA MET A 106 1.29 -8.61 19.33
C MET A 106 0.83 -10.03 19.64
N LYS A 107 1.80 -10.91 19.90
CA LYS A 107 1.57 -12.27 20.41
C LYS A 107 0.92 -12.24 21.78
#